data_AF-A0A952RY43-F1
#
_entry.id   AF-A0A952RY43-F1
#
_cell.length_a   1.000
_cell.length_b   1.000
_cell.length_c   1.000
_cell.angle_alpha   90.00
_cell.angle_beta   90.00
_cell.angle_gamma   90.00
#
_symmetry.space_group_name_H-M   'P 1'
#
loop_
_entity.id
_entity.type
_entity.pdbx_description
1 polymer ?
#
loop_
_entity_poly.entity_id
_entity_poly.type
_entity_poly.pdbx_seq_one_letter_code
_entity_poly.pdbx_strand_id
1 'polypeptide(L)'
;MKYRVFEELPVWQASVELALRVFAFSEKADFRGLGDLKNQLERASLSISNNIAEGFERGTTTELIQFLYISRGSAGESRSMLRVCERSDRFTNFRSEISDLIGRSTNISKQLHGWLESLKNTDIKGVKFYTNKDRERRERDREFEEFDREMARYKAELEARLRAKD
;
A
#
# COMPACT_ATOMS: atom_id res chain seq x y z
N MET A 1 -10.39 -1.65 8.95
CA MET A 1 -9.04 -1.65 8.36
C MET A 1 -8.10 -2.23 9.41
N LYS A 2 -7.13 -3.09 9.03
CA LYS A 2 -6.24 -3.77 10.00
C LYS A 2 -5.33 -2.79 10.76
N TYR A 3 -4.87 -1.76 10.06
CA TYR A 3 -3.97 -0.73 10.57
C TYR A 3 -4.77 0.51 10.97
N ARG A 4 -4.36 1.17 12.06
CA ARG A 4 -5.03 2.37 12.59
C ARG A 4 -4.30 3.66 12.25
N VAL A 5 -2.98 3.58 12.13
CA VAL A 5 -2.10 4.68 11.73
C VAL A 5 -1.21 4.23 10.59
N PHE A 6 -0.78 5.15 9.73
CA PHE A 6 -0.03 4.79 8.51
C PHE A 6 1.35 4.19 8.83
N GLU A 7 1.90 4.50 10.00
CA GLU A 7 3.20 4.02 10.47
C GLU A 7 3.21 2.49 10.70
N GLU A 8 2.05 1.88 10.89
CA GLU A 8 1.90 0.42 11.01
C GLU A 8 1.94 -0.27 9.64
N LEU A 9 1.83 0.47 8.53
CA LEU A 9 1.81 -0.12 7.19
C LEU A 9 3.21 -0.63 6.82
N PRO A 10 3.37 -1.94 6.52
CA PRO A 10 4.67 -2.48 6.14
C PRO A 10 5.28 -1.79 4.90
N VAL A 11 4.43 -1.42 3.95
CA VAL A 11 4.86 -0.73 2.73
C VAL A 11 5.31 0.70 2.99
N TRP A 12 4.73 1.38 4.00
CA TRP A 12 5.20 2.70 4.41
C TRP A 12 6.57 2.61 5.08
N GLN A 13 6.74 1.67 6.02
CA GLN A 13 8.01 1.43 6.70
C GLN A 13 9.14 1.09 5.71
N ALA A 14 8.84 0.22 4.75
CA ALA A 14 9.79 -0.11 3.68
C ALA A 14 10.13 1.11 2.80
N SER A 15 9.18 2.01 2.57
CA SER A 15 9.39 3.23 1.78
C SER A 15 10.26 4.25 2.51
N VAL A 16 10.09 4.41 3.82
CA VAL A 16 10.97 5.24 4.67
C VAL A 16 12.39 4.69 4.65
N GLU A 17 12.56 3.38 4.83
CA GLU A 17 13.87 2.73 4.77
C GLU A 17 14.54 2.91 3.39
N LEU A 18 13.78 2.83 2.30
CA LEU A 18 14.29 3.12 0.97
C LEU A 18 14.78 4.58 0.86
N ALA A 19 13.98 5.55 1.32
CA ALA A 19 14.34 6.96 1.26
C ALA A 19 15.63 7.26 2.05
N LEU A 20 15.76 6.73 3.27
CA LEU A 20 16.96 6.88 4.09
C LEU A 20 18.21 6.31 3.41
N ARG A 21 18.09 5.13 2.78
CA ARG A 21 19.21 4.54 2.03
C ARG A 21 19.55 5.32 0.77
N VAL A 22 18.54 5.85 0.08
CA VAL A 22 18.75 6.73 -1.07
C VAL A 22 19.49 8.00 -0.64
N PHE A 23 19.13 8.59 0.50
CA PHE A 23 19.85 9.76 1.03
C PHE A 23 21.31 9.40 1.36
N ALA A 24 21.55 8.26 2.00
CA ALA A 24 22.92 7.81 2.26
C ALA A 24 23.72 7.53 0.98
N PHE A 25 23.06 7.02 -0.07
CA PHE A 25 23.67 6.77 -1.38
C PHE A 25 23.93 8.08 -2.15
N SER A 26 23.06 9.08 -2.04
CA SER A 26 23.21 10.37 -2.71
C SER A 26 24.28 11.28 -2.09
N GLU A 27 24.74 10.97 -0.87
CA GLU A 27 25.87 11.66 -0.22
C GLU A 27 27.25 11.14 -0.65
N LYS A 28 27.32 10.08 -1.48
CA LYS A 28 28.62 9.60 -1.99
C LYS A 28 29.27 10.65 -2.87
N ALA A 29 30.61 10.72 -2.85
CA ALA A 29 31.38 11.70 -3.62
C ALA A 29 31.08 11.64 -5.14
N ASP A 30 30.65 10.49 -5.63
CA ASP A 30 30.26 10.21 -7.01
C ASP A 30 29.03 11.03 -7.45
N PHE A 31 28.21 11.52 -6.52
CA PHE A 31 27.14 12.47 -6.81
C PHE A 31 27.62 13.92 -6.96
N ARG A 32 28.90 14.22 -6.73
CA ARG A 32 29.43 15.59 -6.91
C ARG A 32 29.25 16.04 -8.37
N GLY A 33 28.59 17.19 -8.55
CA GLY A 33 28.24 17.73 -9.86
C GLY A 33 26.99 17.12 -10.50
N LEU A 34 26.29 16.21 -9.81
CA LEU A 34 25.02 15.60 -10.24
C LEU A 34 23.85 16.08 -9.37
N GLY A 35 23.79 17.37 -9.05
CA GLY A 35 22.81 17.95 -8.13
C GLY A 35 21.36 17.67 -8.55
N ASP A 36 21.05 17.77 -9.84
CA ASP A 36 19.69 17.52 -10.34
C ASP A 36 19.28 16.06 -10.19
N LEU A 37 20.18 15.12 -10.50
CA LEU A 37 19.93 13.69 -10.33
C LEU A 37 19.77 13.33 -8.85
N LYS A 38 20.66 13.86 -7.99
CA LYS A 38 20.57 13.70 -6.53
C LYS A 38 19.20 14.16 -6.04
N ASN A 39 18.84 15.42 -6.30
CA ASN A 39 17.60 16.02 -5.82
C ASN A 39 16.36 15.28 -6.34
N GLN A 40 16.34 14.88 -7.61
CA GLN A 40 15.23 14.12 -8.17
C GLN A 40 15.09 12.74 -7.51
N LEU A 41 16.20 12.02 -7.33
CA LEU A 41 16.19 10.70 -6.71
C LEU A 41 15.72 10.76 -5.25
N GLU A 42 16.20 11.73 -4.48
CA GLU A 42 15.78 11.96 -3.10
C GLU A 42 14.29 12.30 -3.02
N ARG A 43 13.82 13.24 -3.85
CA ARG A 43 12.41 13.64 -3.89
C ARG A 43 11.51 12.49 -4.29
N ALA A 44 11.88 11.73 -5.31
CA ALA A 44 11.10 10.58 -5.77
C ALA A 44 11.02 9.49 -4.68
N SER A 45 12.14 9.18 -4.01
CA SER A 45 12.14 8.15 -2.95
C SER A 45 11.31 8.56 -1.73
N LEU A 46 11.45 9.81 -1.27
CA LEU A 46 10.68 10.36 -0.14
C LEU A 46 9.18 10.50 -0.45
N SER A 47 8.85 10.84 -1.71
CA SER A 47 7.47 10.98 -2.17
C SER A 47 6.64 9.72 -1.94
N ILE A 48 7.26 8.53 -1.96
CA ILE A 48 6.55 7.27 -1.77
C ILE A 48 5.91 7.19 -0.38
N SER A 49 6.68 7.40 0.70
CA SER A 49 6.15 7.36 2.07
C SER A 49 5.19 8.51 2.35
N ASN A 50 5.48 9.71 1.81
CA ASN A 50 4.64 10.88 1.99
C ASN A 50 3.24 10.68 1.38
N ASN A 51 3.17 10.16 0.15
CA ASN A 51 1.88 9.90 -0.50
C ASN A 51 1.12 8.76 0.17
N ILE A 52 1.80 7.71 0.67
CA ILE A 52 1.13 6.66 1.46
C ILE A 52 0.46 7.26 2.70
N ALA A 53 1.20 8.08 3.46
CA ALA A 53 0.68 8.73 4.67
C ALA A 53 -0.49 9.67 4.33
N GLU A 54 -0.32 10.53 3.33
CA GLU A 54 -1.36 11.48 2.93
C GLU A 54 -2.63 10.75 2.47
N GLY A 55 -2.51 9.72 1.64
CA GLY A 55 -3.65 8.92 1.19
C GLY A 55 -4.38 8.23 2.34
N PHE A 56 -3.64 7.76 3.35
CA PHE A 56 -4.21 7.11 4.52
C PHE A 56 -5.03 8.09 5.37
N GLU A 57 -4.51 9.29 5.59
CA GLU A 57 -5.16 10.35 6.39
C GLU A 57 -6.36 11.00 5.68
N ARG A 58 -6.43 10.92 4.33
CA ARG A 58 -7.53 11.50 3.55
C ARG A 58 -8.89 10.85 3.81
N GLY A 59 -8.94 9.64 4.35
CA GLY A 59 -10.18 9.08 4.91
C GLY A 59 -11.25 8.59 3.93
N THR A 60 -11.03 8.63 2.60
CA THR A 60 -11.82 7.85 1.63
C THR A 60 -10.95 6.81 0.93
N THR A 61 -11.56 5.68 0.55
CA THR A 61 -10.87 4.63 -0.21
C THR A 61 -10.45 5.11 -1.60
N THR A 62 -11.27 5.95 -2.24
CA THR A 62 -10.95 6.51 -3.57
C THR A 62 -9.74 7.42 -3.52
N GLU A 63 -9.66 8.34 -2.55
CA GLU A 63 -8.48 9.20 -2.37
C GLU A 63 -7.25 8.35 -2.03
N LEU A 64 -7.38 7.38 -1.11
CA LEU A 64 -6.29 6.47 -0.77
C LEU A 64 -5.73 5.76 -2.02
N ILE A 65 -6.60 5.22 -2.89
CA ILE A 65 -6.18 4.58 -4.14
C ILE A 65 -5.40 5.56 -5.04
N GLN A 66 -5.86 6.80 -5.19
CA GLN A 66 -5.17 7.81 -6.00
C GLN A 66 -3.75 8.07 -5.48
N PHE A 67 -3.60 8.28 -4.18
CA PHE A 67 -2.30 8.52 -3.54
C PHE A 67 -1.37 7.29 -3.61
N LEU A 68 -1.92 6.08 -3.54
CA LEU A 68 -1.12 4.86 -3.71
C LEU A 68 -0.63 4.67 -5.15
N TYR A 69 -1.38 5.14 -6.15
CA TYR A 69 -0.87 5.19 -7.53
C TYR A 69 0.29 6.18 -7.68
N ILE A 70 0.20 7.37 -7.05
CA ILE A 70 1.31 8.34 -7.04
C ILE A 70 2.53 7.71 -6.38
N SER A 71 2.35 7.08 -5.22
CA SER A 71 3.42 6.36 -4.50
C SER A 71 4.08 5.30 -5.38
N ARG A 72 3.29 4.52 -6.12
CA ARG A 72 3.80 3.49 -7.04
C ARG A 72 4.54 4.10 -8.24
N GLY A 73 4.07 5.24 -8.74
CA GLY A 73 4.75 6.04 -9.75
C GLY A 73 6.13 6.51 -9.27
N SER A 74 6.20 7.13 -8.09
CA SER A 74 7.45 7.57 -7.47
C SER A 74 8.44 6.43 -7.19
N ALA A 75 7.95 5.24 -6.83
CA ALA A 75 8.79 4.04 -6.73
C ALA A 75 9.40 3.64 -8.08
N GLY A 76 8.59 3.68 -9.15
CA GLY A 76 9.05 3.45 -10.52
C GLY A 76 10.08 4.48 -10.99
N GLU A 77 9.86 5.75 -10.69
CA GLU A 77 10.76 6.85 -11.01
C GLU A 77 12.11 6.70 -10.30
N SER A 78 12.10 6.42 -8.99
CA SER A 78 13.30 6.12 -8.20
C SER A 78 14.08 4.95 -8.81
N ARG A 79 13.38 3.87 -9.18
CA ARG A 79 14.01 2.70 -9.84
C ARG A 79 14.60 3.07 -11.20
N SER A 80 13.95 3.91 -11.97
CA SER A 80 14.45 4.36 -13.28
C SER A 80 15.79 5.09 -13.12
N MET A 81 15.88 6.06 -12.20
CA MET A 81 17.13 6.78 -11.92
C MET A 81 18.23 5.87 -11.35
N LEU A 82 17.89 4.92 -10.47
CA LEU A 82 18.86 3.93 -9.99
C LEU A 82 19.39 3.04 -11.13
N ARG A 83 18.56 2.69 -12.12
CA ARG A 83 18.99 1.97 -13.32
C ARG A 83 19.90 2.79 -14.22
N VAL A 84 19.76 4.12 -14.23
CA VAL A 84 20.74 5.02 -14.87
C VAL A 84 22.06 4.99 -14.11
N CYS A 85 22.03 5.09 -12.78
CA CYS A 85 23.24 4.99 -11.95
C CYS A 85 23.96 3.65 -12.17
N GLU A 86 23.22 2.54 -12.22
CA GLU A 86 23.75 1.19 -12.48
C GLU A 86 24.54 1.10 -13.81
N ARG A 87 24.11 1.83 -14.84
CA ARG A 87 24.72 1.79 -16.17
C ARG A 87 25.86 2.80 -16.35
N SER A 88 26.03 3.71 -15.40
CA SER A 88 27.09 4.71 -15.46
C SER A 88 28.39 4.15 -14.87
N ASP A 89 29.49 4.34 -15.57
CA ASP A 89 30.83 3.96 -15.09
C ASP A 89 31.19 4.66 -13.78
N ARG A 90 30.61 5.85 -13.54
CA ARG A 90 30.78 6.65 -12.33
C ARG A 90 30.39 5.91 -11.06
N PHE A 91 29.43 4.97 -11.11
CA PHE A 91 28.97 4.24 -9.92
C PHE A 91 29.43 2.78 -9.89
N THR A 92 30.49 2.43 -10.62
CA THR A 92 30.97 1.03 -10.72
C THR A 92 31.28 0.42 -9.35
N ASN A 93 31.77 1.20 -8.39
CA ASN A 93 32.08 0.73 -7.03
C ASN A 93 30.83 0.49 -6.16
N PHE A 94 29.65 0.90 -6.62
CA PHE A 94 28.39 0.83 -5.86
C PHE A 94 27.34 -0.09 -6.49
N ARG A 95 27.74 -0.98 -7.42
CA ARG A 95 26.79 -1.87 -8.12
C ARG A 95 25.93 -2.72 -7.18
N SER A 96 26.52 -3.22 -6.09
CA SER A 96 25.78 -4.00 -5.09
C SER A 96 24.75 -3.15 -4.35
N GLU A 97 25.13 -1.94 -3.91
CA GLU A 97 24.23 -1.00 -3.23
C GLU A 97 23.09 -0.55 -4.14
N ILE A 98 23.39 -0.22 -5.40
CA ILE A 98 22.38 0.14 -6.40
C ILE A 98 21.41 -1.02 -6.64
N SER A 99 21.92 -2.26 -6.74
CA SER A 99 21.09 -3.46 -6.92
C SER A 99 20.13 -3.68 -5.72
N ASP A 100 20.60 -3.50 -4.48
CA ASP A 100 19.77 -3.54 -3.27
C ASP A 100 18.66 -2.46 -3.31
N LEU A 101 19.01 -1.22 -3.64
CA LEU A 101 18.05 -0.12 -3.75
C LEU A 101 16.97 -0.40 -4.82
N ILE A 102 17.36 -0.93 -5.97
CA ILE A 102 16.44 -1.36 -7.03
C ILE A 102 15.53 -2.48 -6.54
N GLY A 103 16.09 -3.47 -5.82
CA GLY A 103 15.35 -4.58 -5.23
C GLY A 103 14.28 -4.10 -4.24
N ARG A 104 14.64 -3.16 -3.35
CA ARG A 104 13.74 -2.52 -2.39
C ARG A 104 12.61 -1.76 -3.07
N SER A 105 12.94 -0.90 -4.03
CA SER A 105 11.92 -0.16 -4.80
C SER A 105 10.97 -1.10 -5.56
N THR A 106 11.49 -2.21 -6.10
CA THR A 106 10.68 -3.24 -6.77
C THR A 106 9.76 -3.93 -5.78
N ASN A 107 10.24 -4.27 -4.59
CA ASN A 107 9.43 -4.87 -3.54
C ASN A 107 8.30 -3.92 -3.09
N ILE A 108 8.60 -2.64 -2.86
CA ILE A 108 7.58 -1.62 -2.55
C ILE A 108 6.53 -1.53 -3.66
N SER A 109 6.95 -1.53 -4.93
CA SER A 109 6.02 -1.51 -6.07
C SER A 109 5.05 -2.72 -6.05
N LYS A 110 5.53 -3.90 -5.65
CA LYS A 110 4.71 -5.11 -5.51
C LYS A 110 3.74 -5.01 -4.32
N GLN A 111 4.21 -4.53 -3.17
CA GLN A 111 3.36 -4.32 -1.99
C GLN A 111 2.23 -3.32 -2.29
N LEU A 112 2.57 -2.18 -2.91
CA LEU A 112 1.60 -1.18 -3.34
C LEU A 112 0.58 -1.75 -4.33
N HIS A 113 1.03 -2.55 -5.31
CA HIS A 113 0.12 -3.19 -6.25
C HIS A 113 -0.84 -4.15 -5.55
N GLY A 114 -0.34 -5.04 -4.69
CA GLY A 114 -1.20 -5.96 -3.93
C GLY A 114 -2.22 -5.23 -3.06
N TRP A 115 -1.81 -4.14 -2.41
CA TRP A 115 -2.72 -3.33 -1.61
C TRP A 115 -3.76 -2.60 -2.46
N LEU A 116 -3.35 -1.99 -3.59
CA LEU A 116 -4.26 -1.38 -4.57
C LEU A 116 -5.33 -2.36 -5.04
N GLU A 117 -4.95 -3.59 -5.40
CA GLU A 117 -5.92 -4.61 -5.83
C GLU A 117 -6.88 -5.00 -4.70
N SER A 118 -6.40 -5.10 -3.46
CA SER A 118 -7.29 -5.35 -2.31
C SER A 118 -8.29 -4.21 -2.06
N LEU A 119 -7.87 -2.95 -2.28
CA LEU A 119 -8.70 -1.77 -2.07
C LEU A 119 -9.72 -1.55 -3.18
N LYS A 120 -9.37 -1.86 -4.44
CA LYS A 120 -10.34 -1.76 -5.55
C LYS A 120 -11.50 -2.73 -5.42
N ASN A 121 -11.25 -3.87 -4.78
CA ASN A 121 -12.22 -4.94 -4.61
C ASN A 121 -12.94 -4.87 -3.25
N THR A 122 -12.91 -3.73 -2.54
CA THR A 122 -13.55 -3.56 -1.23
C THR A 122 -14.83 -2.72 -1.29
N ASP A 123 -15.86 -3.13 -0.54
CA ASP A 123 -17.08 -2.34 -0.35
C ASP A 123 -16.94 -1.22 0.71
N ILE A 124 -15.73 -1.07 1.27
CA ILE A 124 -15.42 -0.02 2.23
C ILE A 124 -15.16 1.28 1.47
N LYS A 125 -16.01 2.29 1.66
CA LYS A 125 -15.87 3.60 0.99
C LYS A 125 -14.88 4.54 1.71
N GLY A 126 -14.54 4.22 2.96
CA GLY A 126 -13.60 4.95 3.81
C GLY A 126 -14.28 5.70 4.96
N VAL A 127 -13.51 6.06 5.98
CA VAL A 127 -13.97 6.63 7.26
C VAL A 127 -14.80 7.92 7.11
N LYS A 128 -14.55 8.75 6.10
CA LYS A 128 -15.34 9.96 5.81
C LYS A 128 -16.80 9.68 5.42
N PHE A 129 -17.11 8.48 4.93
CA PHE A 129 -18.46 8.07 4.55
C PHE A 129 -19.23 7.35 5.66
N TYR A 130 -18.61 7.10 6.82
CA TYR A 130 -19.28 6.43 7.93
C TYR A 130 -19.64 7.45 9.00
N THR A 131 -20.89 7.93 8.97
CA THR A 131 -21.49 8.51 10.17
C THR A 131 -21.85 7.39 11.14
N ASN A 132 -22.05 7.69 12.43
CA ASN A 132 -22.52 6.67 13.40
C ASN A 132 -23.77 5.93 12.90
N LYS A 133 -24.68 6.63 12.21
CA LYS A 133 -25.87 6.03 11.59
C LYS A 133 -25.56 5.04 10.47
N ASP A 134 -24.54 5.29 9.65
CA ASP A 134 -24.13 4.38 8.58
C ASP A 134 -23.47 3.12 9.15
N ARG A 135 -22.76 3.27 10.28
CA ARG A 135 -22.15 2.16 11.01
C ARG A 135 -23.22 1.25 11.61
N GLU A 136 -24.18 1.83 12.32
CA GLU A 136 -25.34 1.14 12.88
C GLU A 136 -26.18 0.45 11.79
N ARG A 137 -26.38 1.10 10.63
CA ARG A 137 -27.11 0.49 9.51
C ARG A 137 -26.40 -0.74 8.99
N ARG A 138 -25.08 -0.69 8.80
CA ARG A 138 -24.30 -1.84 8.32
C ARG A 138 -24.21 -2.97 9.33
N GLU A 139 -24.14 -2.66 10.62
CA GLU A 139 -24.21 -3.67 11.68
C GLU A 139 -25.57 -4.38 11.65
N ARG A 140 -26.67 -3.61 11.56
CA ARG A 140 -28.02 -4.19 11.38
C ARG A 140 -28.14 -5.04 10.12
N ASP A 141 -27.64 -4.56 8.98
CA ASP A 141 -27.69 -5.31 7.72
C ASP A 141 -26.91 -6.63 7.82
N ARG A 142 -25.74 -6.64 8.51
CA ARG A 142 -24.95 -7.86 8.76
C ARG A 142 -25.62 -8.83 9.72
N GLU A 143 -26.14 -8.32 10.85
CA GLU A 143 -26.86 -9.13 11.83
C GLU A 143 -28.07 -9.82 11.17
N PHE A 144 -28.77 -9.10 10.28
CA PHE A 144 -29.88 -9.65 9.51
C PHE A 144 -29.42 -10.75 8.54
N GLU A 145 -28.35 -10.54 7.77
CA GLU A 145 -27.78 -11.56 6.88
C GLU A 145 -27.26 -12.81 7.64
N GLU A 146 -26.76 -12.64 8.85
CA GLU A 146 -26.30 -13.73 9.71
C GLU A 146 -27.48 -14.54 10.27
N PHE A 147 -28.52 -13.84 10.72
CA PHE A 147 -29.78 -14.43 11.16
C PHE A 147 -30.46 -15.23 10.03
N ASP A 148 -30.57 -14.68 8.82
CA ASP A 148 -31.15 -15.38 7.67
C ASP A 148 -30.39 -16.68 7.35
N ARG A 149 -29.06 -16.65 7.44
CA ARG A 149 -28.22 -17.84 7.26
C ARG A 149 -28.44 -18.88 8.35
N GLU A 150 -28.60 -18.46 9.60
CA GLU A 150 -28.88 -19.36 10.71
C GLU A 150 -30.26 -20.00 10.59
N MET A 151 -31.27 -19.21 10.23
CA MET A 151 -32.63 -19.69 9.98
C MET A 151 -32.68 -20.69 8.81
N ALA A 152 -31.93 -20.43 7.73
CA ALA A 152 -31.82 -21.37 6.62
C ALA A 152 -31.21 -22.71 7.06
N ARG A 153 -30.16 -22.69 7.91
CA ARG A 153 -29.56 -23.90 8.49
C ARG A 153 -30.55 -24.65 9.37
N TYR A 154 -31.23 -23.94 10.26
CA TYR A 154 -32.21 -24.54 11.16
C TYR A 154 -33.35 -25.22 10.39
N LYS A 155 -33.85 -24.54 9.34
CA LYS A 155 -34.89 -25.10 8.47
C LYS A 155 -34.41 -26.38 7.77
N ALA A 156 -33.19 -26.37 7.24
CA ALA A 156 -32.60 -27.55 6.61
C ALA A 156 -32.44 -28.73 7.59
N GLU A 157 -32.03 -28.46 8.83
CA GLU A 157 -31.93 -29.48 9.89
C GLU A 157 -33.30 -30.04 10.28
N LEU A 158 -34.32 -29.19 10.37
CA LEU A 158 -35.68 -29.61 10.70
C LEU A 158 -36.26 -30.51 9.60
N GLU A 159 -36.07 -30.14 8.35
CA GLU A 159 -36.47 -30.94 7.18
C GLU A 159 -35.76 -32.30 7.16
N ALA A 160 -34.45 -32.33 7.47
CA ALA A 160 -33.69 -33.57 7.58
C ALA A 160 -34.22 -34.48 8.71
N ARG A 161 -34.56 -33.91 9.87
CA ARG A 161 -35.12 -34.65 11.01
C ARG A 161 -36.52 -35.21 10.73
N LEU A 162 -37.35 -34.47 9.99
CA LEU A 162 -38.67 -34.94 9.58
C LEU A 162 -38.55 -36.13 8.62
N ARG A 163 -37.66 -36.03 7.62
CA ARG A 163 -37.39 -37.14 6.68
C ARG A 163 -36.78 -38.38 7.34
N ALA A 164 -36.11 -38.25 8.48
CA ALA A 164 -35.55 -39.37 9.21
C ALA A 164 -36.56 -40.07 10.15
N LYS A 165 -37.77 -39.52 10.29
CA LYS A 165 -38.87 -40.09 11.09
C LYS A 165 -39.92 -40.83 10.26
N ASP A 166 -39.85 -40.73 8.94
CA ASP A 166 -40.60 -41.53 7.96
C ASP A 166 -39.77 -42.74 7.51
#